data_AF-A0AAU3ELW6-F1
#
_entry.id   AF-A0AAU3ELW6-F1
#
_cell.length_a   1.000
_cell.length_b   1.000
_cell.length_c   1.000
_cell.angle_alpha   90.00
_cell.angle_beta   90.00
_cell.angle_gamma   90.00
#
_symmetry.space_group_name_H-M   'P 1'
#
loop_
_entity.id
_entity.type
_entity.pdbx_description
1 polymer ?
#
loop_
_entity_poly.entity_id
_entity_poly.type
_entity_poly.pdbx_seq_one_letter_code
_entity_poly.pdbx_strand_id
1 'polypeptide(L)' 'MTAAFDDHPGQVFQVRDLHEVLGLSTDEPSINITRSRLGRLVRQGLLDQPGRGRYQKRT' A
#
# COMPACT_ATOMS: atom_id res chain seq x y z
N MET A 1 -1.86 4.26 -6.94
CA MET A 1 -1.52 3.63 -5.65
C MET A 1 -1.30 4.64 -4.55
N THR A 2 -0.42 5.65 -4.70
CA THR A 2 -0.29 6.71 -3.68
C THR A 2 -1.58 7.50 -3.47
N ALA A 3 -2.33 7.76 -4.55
CA ALA A 3 -3.63 8.42 -4.50
C ALA A 3 -4.60 7.77 -3.47
N ALA A 4 -4.62 6.43 -3.36
CA ALA A 4 -5.46 5.76 -2.37
C ALA A 4 -5.09 6.12 -0.93
N PHE A 5 -3.80 6.38 -0.66
CA PHE A 5 -3.35 6.86 0.64
C PHE A 5 -3.58 8.36 0.83
N ASP A 6 -3.58 9.13 -0.26
CA ASP A 6 -3.90 10.56 -0.24
C ASP A 6 -5.40 10.78 0.05
N ASP A 7 -6.27 9.93 -0.49
CA ASP A 7 -7.72 9.94 -0.23
C ASP A 7 -8.08 9.46 1.20
N HIS A 8 -7.15 8.75 1.85
CA HIS A 8 -7.33 8.18 3.20
C HIS A 8 -6.16 8.58 4.12
N PRO A 9 -6.03 9.87 4.47
CA PRO A 9 -4.92 10.37 5.26
C PRO A 9 -4.90 9.71 6.64
N GLY A 10 -3.71 9.27 7.07
CA GLY A 10 -3.54 8.58 8.35
C GLY A 10 -4.02 7.12 8.38
N GLN A 11 -4.72 6.63 7.35
CA GLN A 11 -5.13 5.23 7.29
C GLN A 11 -3.95 4.30 7.00
N VAL A 12 -3.91 3.19 7.73
CA VAL A 12 -2.95 2.12 7.51
C VAL A 12 -3.60 1.04 6.67
N PHE A 13 -3.02 0.73 5.51
CA PHE A 13 -3.49 -0.30 4.60
C PHE A 13 -2.63 -1.56 4.68
N GLN A 14 -3.27 -2.72 4.67
CA GLN A 14 -2.64 -3.94 4.16
C GLN A 14 -2.76 -3.99 2.63
N VAL A 15 -1.96 -4.86 2.00
CA VAL A 15 -1.99 -5.02 0.53
C VAL A 15 -3.37 -5.46 0.03
N ARG A 16 -4.09 -6.31 0.77
CA ARG A 16 -5.44 -6.77 0.40
C ARG A 16 -6.47 -5.66 0.52
N ASP A 17 -6.44 -4.90 1.61
CA ASP A 17 -7.32 -3.74 1.82
C ASP A 17 -7.13 -2.70 0.70
N LEU A 18 -5.88 -2.47 0.28
CA LEU A 18 -5.57 -1.57 -0.82
C LEU A 18 -6.12 -2.07 -2.17
N HIS A 19 -6.16 -3.38 -2.39
CA HIS A 19 -6.77 -3.98 -3.58
C HIS A 19 -8.28 -3.82 -3.58
N GLU A 20 -8.92 -3.99 -2.43
CA GLU A 20 -10.37 -3.76 -2.29
C GLU A 20 -10.74 -2.31 -2.62
N VAL A 21 -10.05 -1.34 -2.03
CA VAL A 21 -10.30 0.10 -2.29
C VAL A 21 -10.03 0.48 -3.75
N LEU A 22 -9.05 -0.14 -4.39
CA LEU A 22 -8.69 0.14 -5.79
C LEU A 22 -9.42 -0.73 -6.81
N GLY A 23 -10.28 -1.67 -6.38
CA GLY A 23 -10.94 -2.63 -7.26
C GLY A 23 -9.96 -3.53 -8.05
N LEU A 24 -8.80 -3.85 -7.46
CA LEU A 24 -7.75 -4.65 -8.10
C LEU A 24 -7.92 -6.14 -7.80
N SER A 25 -7.35 -6.98 -8.67
CA SER A 25 -7.37 -8.43 -8.51
C SER A 25 -6.53 -8.90 -7.33
N THR A 26 -7.13 -9.69 -6.44
CA THR A 26 -6.45 -10.22 -5.24
C THR A 26 -5.73 -11.54 -5.47
N ASP A 27 -5.45 -11.92 -6.74
CA ASP A 27 -4.62 -13.09 -7.04
C ASP A 27 -3.18 -12.89 -6.52
N GLU A 28 -2.51 -14.00 -6.20
CA GLU A 28 -1.20 -13.96 -5.56
C GLU A 28 -0.12 -13.21 -6.37
N PRO A 29 -0.01 -13.37 -7.70
CA PRO A 29 0.84 -12.53 -8.54
C PRO A 29 0.57 -11.03 -8.37
N SER A 30 -0.69 -10.60 -8.47
CA SER A 30 -1.10 -9.20 -8.33
C SER A 30 -0.77 -8.62 -6.94
N ILE A 31 -0.99 -9.42 -5.89
CA ILE A 31 -0.63 -9.06 -4.51
C ILE A 31 0.90 -8.91 -4.35
N ASN A 32 1.69 -9.82 -4.91
CA ASN A 32 3.15 -9.79 -4.79
C ASN A 32 3.79 -8.61 -5.54
N ILE A 33 3.28 -8.26 -6.73
CA ILE A 33 3.69 -7.06 -7.47
C ILE A 33 3.40 -5.81 -6.63
N THR A 34 2.20 -5.72 -6.07
CA THR A 34 1.75 -4.59 -5.26
C THR A 34 2.61 -4.44 -4.00
N ARG A 35 2.86 -5.55 -3.28
CA ARG A 35 3.74 -5.58 -2.10
C ARG A 35 5.16 -5.09 -2.42
N SER A 36 5.72 -5.55 -3.54
CA SER A 36 7.06 -5.15 -3.99
C SER A 36 7.11 -3.66 -4.32
N ARG A 37 6.07 -3.13 -4.97
CA ARG A 37 5.95 -1.70 -5.28
C ARG A 37 5.82 -0.85 -4.02
N LEU A 38 5.00 -1.27 -3.05
CA LEU A 38 4.87 -0.58 -1.76
C LEU A 38 6.20 -0.57 -0.99
N GLY A 39 6.92 -1.70 -0.96
CA GLY A 39 8.26 -1.75 -0.35
C GLY A 39 9.26 -0.78 -1.00
N ARG A 40 9.14 -0.55 -2.32
CA ARG A 40 9.94 0.48 -3.01
C ARG A 40 9.55 1.88 -2.56
N LEU A 41 8.26 2.19 -2.46
CA LEU A 41 7.77 3.50 -2.01
C LEU A 41 8.17 3.82 -0.56
N VAL A 42 8.21 2.80 0.32
CA VAL A 42 8.75 2.95 1.68
C VAL A 42 10.23 3.31 1.65
N ARG A 43 11.04 2.62 0.84
CA ARG A 43 12.47 2.94 0.68
C ARG A 43 12.72 4.33 0.06
N GLN A 44 11.78 4.83 -0.74
CA GLN A 44 11.82 6.19 -1.29
C GLN A 44 11.33 7.26 -0.31
N GLY A 45 10.87 6.86 0.88
CA GLY A 45 10.36 7.78 1.90
C GLY A 45 9.00 8.36 1.60
N LEU A 46 8.24 7.79 0.65
CA LEU A 46 6.88 8.25 0.31
C LEU A 46 5.79 7.63 1.21
N LEU A 47 6.07 6.45 1.75
CA LEU A 47 5.20 5.73 2.66
C LEU A 47 5.98 5.33 3.91
N ASP A 48 5.28 5.21 5.03
CA ASP A 48 5.78 4.56 6.22
C ASP A 48 5.34 3.09 6.27
N GLN A 49 6.12 2.27 6.97
CA GLN A 49 5.80 0.87 7.24
C GLN A 49 5.66 0.64 8.74
N PRO A 50 4.48 0.92 9.33
CA PRO A 50 4.23 0.78 10.77
C PRO A 50 4.23 -0.67 11.25
N GLY A 51 4.26 -1.65 10.34
CA GLY A 51 4.35 -3.06 10.66
C GLY A 51 4.54 -3.91 9.40
N ARG A 52 4.79 -5.21 9.55
CA ARG A 52 5.00 -6.11 8.39
C ARG A 52 3.74 -6.14 7.52
N GLY A 53 3.89 -5.82 6.23
CA GLY A 53 2.76 -5.71 5.29
C GLY A 53 1.83 -4.52 5.54
N ARG A 54 2.21 -3.68 6.52
CA ARG A 54 1.72 -2.38 6.95
C ARG A 54 2.11 -1.23 6.04
N TYR A 55 1.20 -0.43 5.48
CA TYR A 55 1.60 0.77 4.72
C TYR A 55 0.74 1.98 5.06
N GLN A 56 1.36 3.14 5.19
CA GLN A 56 0.68 4.40 5.51
C GLN A 56 1.30 5.54 4.69
N LYS A 57 0.51 6.56 4.36
CA LYS A 57 1.07 7.80 3.80
C LYS A 57 2.05 8.41 4.80
N ARG A 58 3.24 8.76 4.34
CA ARG A 58 4.11 9.63 5.11
C ARG A 58 3.62 11.07 4.94
N THR A 59 3.15 11.66 6.03
CA THR A 59 2.78 13.09 6.14
C THR A 59 4.00 13.99 6.04
#